data_AF-A0A0K0F502-F1
#
_entry.id   AF-A0A0K0F502-F1
#
_cell.length_a   1.000
_cell.length_b   1.000
_cell.length_c   1.000
_cell.angle_alpha   90.00
_cell.angle_beta   90.00
_cell.angle_gamma   90.00
#
_symmetry.space_group_name_H-M   'P 1'
#
loop_
_entity.id
_entity.type
_entity.pdbx_description
1 polymer ?
#
loop_
_entity_poly.entity_id
_entity_poly.type
_entity_poly.pdbx_seq_one_letter_code
_entity_poly.pdbx_strand_id
1 'polypeptide(L)'
;MGGLFTKSKRETLHSQYVTSQDQAILDLKVQRDKMKTYIKRSEKTIAHDKELARELLKKGMKDRALLMLKKKKYLEGMIEKTEKQLDTIQRMVNDIEFATIQAEVVNRLKAGNEALKQMNKLFDLDEIDKIMEETKEGAEFQEEISNMLSGSFTEHDEEELEAELEKLTTQEIDEKLVGLPKVPESDLTVEETGAEREKSKIKNSRKEASKVLAS
;
A
#
# COMPACT_ATOMS: atom_id res chain seq x y z
N MET A 1 -10.68 -54.96 -38.55
CA MET A 1 -10.67 -53.57 -39.06
C MET A 1 -11.30 -52.66 -38.02
N GLY A 2 -10.53 -51.74 -37.45
CA GLY A 2 -11.02 -50.52 -36.79
C GLY A 2 -11.49 -50.64 -35.33
N GLY A 3 -10.76 -50.01 -34.40
CA GLY A 3 -11.30 -49.80 -33.05
C GLY A 3 -10.28 -49.58 -31.92
N LEU A 4 -9.10 -49.03 -32.17
CA LEU A 4 -8.15 -48.62 -31.14
C LEU A 4 -7.63 -47.23 -31.54
N PHE A 5 -7.32 -46.36 -30.58
CA PHE A 5 -6.84 -44.97 -30.76
C PHE A 5 -7.88 -43.84 -30.87
N THR A 6 -8.63 -43.56 -29.80
CA THR A 6 -9.11 -42.17 -29.53
C THR A 6 -9.22 -41.75 -28.06
N LYS A 7 -8.99 -42.61 -27.06
CA LYS A 7 -9.17 -42.22 -25.64
C LYS A 7 -8.03 -41.39 -25.03
N SER A 8 -6.78 -41.59 -25.47
CA SER A 8 -5.61 -40.94 -24.84
C SER A 8 -5.51 -39.42 -25.06
N LYS A 9 -6.03 -38.88 -26.18
CA LYS A 9 -5.94 -37.44 -26.49
C LYS A 9 -6.95 -36.58 -25.72
N ARG A 10 -8.02 -37.17 -25.15
CA ARG A 10 -9.04 -36.43 -24.38
C ARG A 10 -8.62 -36.19 -22.93
N GLU A 11 -7.86 -37.09 -22.32
CA GLU A 11 -7.40 -36.95 -20.93
C GLU A 11 -6.33 -35.85 -20.80
N THR A 12 -5.46 -35.69 -21.79
CA THR A 12 -4.40 -34.67 -21.77
C THR A 12 -4.91 -33.23 -21.97
N LEU A 13 -6.07 -33.04 -22.61
CA LEU A 13 -6.66 -31.71 -22.80
C LEU A 13 -7.37 -31.19 -21.53
N HIS A 14 -7.97 -32.07 -20.73
CA HIS A 14 -8.67 -31.66 -19.50
C HIS A 14 -7.72 -31.28 -18.38
N SER A 15 -6.50 -31.85 -18.36
CA SER A 15 -5.46 -31.51 -17.39
C SER A 15 -4.93 -30.07 -17.52
N GLN A 16 -5.16 -29.40 -18.65
CA GLN A 16 -4.71 -28.02 -18.87
C GLN A 16 -5.72 -26.95 -18.41
N TYR A 17 -6.97 -27.32 -18.10
CA TYR A 17 -8.02 -26.36 -17.73
C TYR A 17 -8.29 -26.26 -16.23
N VAL A 18 -7.83 -27.22 -15.44
CA VAL A 18 -8.05 -27.22 -13.98
C VAL A 18 -6.71 -27.01 -13.30
N THR A 19 -6.52 -25.81 -12.75
CA THR A 19 -5.34 -25.48 -11.97
C THR A 19 -5.42 -26.21 -10.62
N SER A 20 -4.29 -26.50 -9.99
CA SER A 20 -4.24 -27.04 -8.62
C SER A 20 -5.03 -26.16 -7.63
N GLN A 21 -5.07 -24.86 -7.90
CA GLN A 21 -5.86 -23.88 -7.15
C GLN A 21 -7.37 -24.05 -7.33
N ASP A 22 -7.83 -24.29 -8.56
CA ASP A 22 -9.26 -24.52 -8.84
C ASP A 22 -9.76 -25.77 -8.10
N GLN A 23 -8.91 -26.79 -8.03
CA GLN A 23 -9.18 -28.00 -7.26
C GLN A 23 -9.25 -27.73 -5.76
N ALA A 24 -8.34 -26.92 -5.20
CA ALA A 24 -8.38 -26.52 -3.79
C ALA A 24 -9.65 -25.70 -3.46
N ILE A 25 -10.03 -24.76 -4.33
CA ILE A 25 -11.27 -23.97 -4.18
C ILE A 25 -12.50 -24.89 -4.25
N LEU A 26 -12.51 -25.86 -5.16
CA LEU A 26 -13.58 -26.84 -5.27
C LEU A 26 -13.72 -27.66 -3.98
N ASP A 27 -12.61 -28.18 -3.44
CA ASP A 27 -12.62 -28.98 -2.22
C ASP A 27 -13.15 -28.19 -1.02
N LEU A 28 -12.71 -26.94 -0.87
CA LEU A 28 -13.22 -26.03 0.16
C LEU A 28 -14.73 -25.74 -0.01
N LYS A 29 -15.19 -25.53 -1.24
CA LYS A 29 -16.63 -25.32 -1.53
C LYS A 29 -17.45 -26.57 -1.21
N VAL A 30 -16.94 -27.76 -1.52
CA VAL A 30 -17.59 -29.04 -1.16
C VAL A 30 -17.67 -29.20 0.36
N GLN A 31 -16.60 -28.89 1.09
CA GLN A 31 -16.61 -28.93 2.56
C GLN A 31 -17.62 -27.96 3.16
N ARG A 32 -17.68 -26.73 2.65
CA ARG A 32 -18.69 -25.73 3.03
C ARG A 32 -20.11 -26.26 2.84
N ASP A 33 -20.40 -26.89 1.71
CA ASP A 33 -21.76 -27.38 1.42
C ASP A 33 -22.13 -28.59 2.28
N LYS A 34 -21.16 -29.46 2.60
CA LYS A 34 -21.33 -30.52 3.60
C LYS A 34 -21.64 -29.96 4.98
N MET A 35 -20.92 -28.92 5.42
CA MET A 35 -21.16 -28.24 6.69
C MET A 35 -22.54 -27.58 6.75
N LYS A 36 -22.96 -26.88 5.69
CA LYS A 36 -24.32 -26.32 5.61
C LYS A 36 -25.40 -27.40 5.69
N THR A 37 -25.18 -28.53 5.03
CA THR A 37 -26.11 -29.67 5.10
C THR A 37 -26.17 -30.26 6.50
N TYR A 38 -25.03 -30.37 7.18
CA TYR A 38 -24.95 -30.82 8.57
C TYR A 38 -25.70 -29.88 9.53
N ILE A 39 -25.55 -28.56 9.38
CA ILE A 39 -26.29 -27.56 10.17
C ILE A 39 -27.79 -27.75 9.97
N LYS A 40 -28.28 -27.77 8.72
CA LYS A 40 -29.70 -27.97 8.41
C LYS A 40 -30.27 -29.27 9.00
N ARG A 41 -29.50 -30.36 8.96
CA ARG A 41 -29.91 -31.64 9.56
C ARG A 41 -29.96 -31.56 11.09
N SER A 42 -29.00 -30.88 11.69
CA SER A 42 -28.92 -30.68 13.14
C SER A 42 -30.06 -29.80 13.65
N GLU A 43 -30.42 -28.73 12.93
CA GLU A 43 -31.58 -27.87 13.23
C GLU A 43 -32.89 -28.66 13.22
N LYS A 44 -33.11 -29.51 12.21
CA LYS A 44 -34.28 -30.41 12.17
C LYS A 44 -34.32 -31.35 13.37
N THR A 45 -33.15 -31.87 13.76
CA THR A 45 -33.03 -32.76 14.93
C THR A 45 -33.35 -32.00 16.22
N ILE A 46 -32.89 -30.75 16.36
CA ILE A 46 -33.20 -29.88 17.50
C ILE A 46 -34.70 -29.57 17.57
N ALA A 47 -35.35 -29.28 16.44
CA ALA A 47 -36.79 -29.04 16.40
C ALA A 47 -37.58 -30.26 16.88
N HIS A 48 -37.20 -31.46 16.39
CA HIS A 48 -37.80 -32.71 16.81
C HIS A 48 -37.55 -33.02 18.30
N ASP A 49 -36.32 -32.86 18.78
CA ASP A 49 -35.96 -33.06 20.20
C ASP A 49 -36.76 -32.10 21.11
N LYS A 50 -37.06 -30.88 20.65
CA LYS A 50 -37.89 -29.89 21.37
C LYS A 50 -39.37 -30.30 21.42
N GLU A 51 -39.89 -30.96 20.40
CA GLU A 51 -41.25 -31.51 20.40
C GLU A 51 -41.36 -32.73 21.32
N LEU A 52 -40.42 -33.67 21.21
CA LEU A 52 -40.32 -34.82 22.09
C LEU A 52 -40.18 -34.41 23.56
N ALA A 53 -39.37 -33.39 23.86
CA ALA A 53 -39.26 -32.85 25.22
C ALA A 53 -40.61 -32.32 25.73
N ARG A 54 -41.38 -31.63 24.89
CA ARG A 54 -42.73 -31.15 25.24
C ARG A 54 -43.71 -32.30 25.51
N GLU A 55 -43.66 -33.36 24.71
CA GLU A 55 -44.49 -34.55 24.93
C GLU A 55 -44.13 -35.31 26.22
N LEU A 56 -42.82 -35.45 26.50
CA LEU A 56 -42.34 -36.11 27.73
C LEU A 56 -42.75 -35.33 28.99
N LEU A 57 -42.77 -33.99 28.92
CA LEU A 57 -43.30 -33.15 30.00
C LEU A 57 -44.80 -33.38 30.22
N LYS A 58 -45.61 -33.48 29.15
CA LYS A 58 -47.04 -33.82 29.26
C LYS A 58 -47.28 -35.18 29.90
N LYS A 59 -46.37 -36.15 29.65
CA LYS A 59 -46.40 -37.50 30.25
C LYS A 59 -45.82 -37.55 31.67
N GLY A 60 -45.42 -36.42 32.26
CA GLY A 60 -44.85 -36.35 33.62
C GLY A 60 -43.40 -36.84 33.75
N MET A 61 -42.74 -37.21 32.65
CA MET A 61 -41.38 -37.78 32.65
C MET A 61 -40.30 -36.69 32.62
N LYS A 62 -40.12 -35.99 33.75
CA LYS A 62 -39.22 -34.82 33.86
C LYS A 62 -37.75 -35.14 33.54
N ASP A 63 -37.22 -36.25 34.04
CA ASP A 63 -35.81 -36.61 33.83
C ASP A 63 -35.47 -36.87 32.36
N ARG A 64 -36.38 -37.54 31.64
CA ARG A 64 -36.24 -37.78 30.20
C ARG A 64 -36.35 -36.49 29.40
N ALA A 65 -37.27 -35.60 29.76
CA ALA A 65 -37.38 -34.28 29.12
C ALA A 65 -36.10 -33.45 29.33
N LEU A 66 -35.52 -33.49 30.52
CA LEU A 66 -34.27 -32.79 30.84
C LEU A 66 -33.08 -33.35 30.03
N LEU A 67 -33.02 -34.67 29.81
CA LEU A 67 -32.02 -35.28 28.93
C LEU A 67 -32.15 -34.78 27.48
N MET A 68 -33.36 -34.68 26.94
CA MET A 68 -33.60 -34.14 25.59
C MET A 68 -33.17 -32.67 25.47
N LEU A 69 -33.43 -31.85 26.50
CA LEU A 69 -32.98 -30.47 26.53
C LEU A 69 -31.45 -30.35 26.62
N LYS A 70 -30.77 -31.24 27.35
CA LYS A 70 -29.29 -31.32 27.36
C LYS A 70 -28.74 -31.67 25.98
N LYS A 71 -29.33 -32.67 25.31
CA LYS A 71 -28.97 -33.05 23.94
C LYS A 71 -29.15 -31.87 22.97
N LYS A 72 -30.27 -31.15 23.07
CA LYS A 72 -30.51 -29.92 22.31
C LYS A 72 -29.40 -28.89 22.51
N LYS A 73 -29.06 -28.56 23.77
CA LYS A 73 -28.01 -27.57 24.08
C LYS A 73 -26.64 -27.98 23.52
N TYR A 74 -26.33 -29.28 23.56
CA TYR A 74 -25.11 -29.80 22.95
C TYR A 74 -25.08 -29.61 21.43
N LEU A 75 -26.19 -29.93 20.74
CA LEU A 75 -26.30 -29.73 19.29
C LEU A 75 -26.23 -28.25 18.90
N GLU A 76 -26.84 -27.35 19.67
CA GLU A 76 -26.73 -25.90 19.47
C GLU A 76 -25.27 -25.44 19.54
N GLY A 77 -24.49 -25.92 20.53
CA GLY A 77 -23.07 -25.62 20.61
C GLY A 77 -22.24 -26.23 19.48
N MET A 78 -22.64 -27.38 18.92
CA MET A 78 -21.97 -27.96 17.74
C MET A 78 -22.28 -27.17 16.47
N ILE A 79 -23.50 -26.65 16.32
CA ILE A 79 -23.87 -25.76 15.21
C ILE A 79 -23.02 -24.50 15.27
N GLU A 80 -22.92 -23.84 16.43
CA GLU A 80 -22.12 -22.61 16.58
C GLU A 80 -20.63 -22.85 16.22
N LYS A 81 -20.06 -23.99 16.61
CA LYS A 81 -18.69 -24.36 16.20
C LYS A 81 -18.58 -24.57 14.69
N THR A 82 -19.58 -25.20 14.09
CA THR A 82 -19.61 -25.45 12.63
C THR A 82 -19.77 -24.15 11.85
N GLU A 83 -20.54 -23.19 12.35
CA GLU A 83 -20.68 -21.85 11.76
C GLU A 83 -19.34 -21.10 11.79
N LYS A 84 -18.62 -21.12 12.92
CA LYS A 84 -17.25 -20.54 12.99
C LYS A 84 -16.29 -21.19 11.99
N GLN A 85 -16.40 -22.50 11.78
CA GLN A 85 -15.62 -23.21 10.77
C GLN A 85 -16.04 -22.81 9.36
N LEU A 86 -17.33 -22.58 9.11
CA LEU A 86 -17.84 -22.09 7.83
C LEU A 86 -17.24 -20.72 7.49
N ASP A 87 -17.20 -19.80 8.44
CA ASP A 87 -16.58 -18.48 8.29
C ASP A 87 -15.08 -18.59 7.98
N THR A 88 -14.42 -19.59 8.58
CA THR A 88 -13.00 -19.85 8.32
C THR A 88 -12.80 -20.37 6.89
N ILE A 89 -13.66 -21.27 6.41
CA ILE A 89 -13.62 -21.76 5.02
C ILE A 89 -13.86 -20.61 4.03
N GLN A 90 -14.82 -19.73 4.31
CA GLN A 90 -15.07 -18.57 3.46
C GLN A 90 -13.86 -17.64 3.38
N ARG A 91 -13.22 -17.37 4.52
CA ARG A 91 -11.95 -16.60 4.55
C ARG A 91 -10.87 -17.27 3.72
N MET A 92 -10.63 -18.58 3.90
CA MET A 92 -9.63 -19.31 3.11
C MET A 92 -9.89 -19.25 1.60
N VAL A 93 -11.16 -19.33 1.17
CA VAL A 93 -11.50 -19.19 -0.26
C VAL A 93 -11.12 -17.80 -0.77
N ASN A 94 -11.48 -16.74 -0.04
CA ASN A 94 -11.14 -15.37 -0.42
C ASN A 94 -9.62 -15.14 -0.42
N ASP A 95 -8.90 -15.70 0.56
CA ASP A 95 -7.45 -15.60 0.67
C ASP A 95 -6.76 -16.27 -0.53
N ILE A 96 -7.26 -17.43 -0.96
CA ILE A 96 -6.77 -18.13 -2.15
C ILE A 96 -7.06 -17.28 -3.40
N GLU A 97 -8.25 -16.72 -3.54
CA GLU A 97 -8.61 -15.86 -4.67
C GLU A 97 -7.74 -14.59 -4.72
N PHE A 98 -7.43 -14.00 -3.57
CA PHE A 98 -6.51 -12.87 -3.47
C PHE A 98 -5.07 -13.27 -3.83
N ALA A 99 -4.60 -14.42 -3.35
CA ALA A 99 -3.28 -14.93 -3.68
C ALA A 99 -3.10 -15.18 -5.19
N THR A 100 -4.16 -15.57 -5.91
CA THR A 100 -4.14 -15.65 -7.39
C THR A 100 -3.81 -14.32 -8.02
N ILE A 101 -4.51 -13.27 -7.59
CA ILE A 101 -4.36 -11.92 -8.14
C ILE A 101 -2.94 -11.44 -7.83
N GLN A 102 -2.46 -11.67 -6.61
CA GLN A 102 -1.10 -11.32 -6.21
C GLN A 102 -0.05 -12.05 -7.05
N ALA A 103 -0.25 -13.34 -7.33
CA ALA A 103 0.63 -14.11 -8.21
C ALA A 103 0.63 -13.56 -9.64
N GLU A 104 -0.53 -13.18 -10.18
CA GLU A 104 -0.61 -12.54 -11.49
C GLU A 104 0.15 -11.21 -11.50
N VAL A 105 -0.06 -10.34 -10.51
CA VAL A 105 0.65 -9.06 -10.40
C VAL A 105 2.17 -9.27 -10.41
N VAL A 106 2.67 -10.23 -9.63
CA VAL A 106 4.11 -10.55 -9.61
C VAL A 106 4.59 -11.03 -10.99
N ASN A 107 3.82 -11.85 -11.69
CA ASN A 107 4.18 -12.31 -13.04
C ASN A 107 4.19 -11.14 -14.04
N ARG A 108 3.25 -10.20 -13.95
CA ARG A 108 3.24 -8.99 -14.78
C ARG A 108 4.43 -8.08 -14.48
N LEU A 109 4.80 -7.91 -13.21
CA LEU A 109 5.98 -7.15 -12.82
C LEU A 109 7.27 -7.78 -13.35
N LYS A 110 7.38 -9.12 -13.34
CA LYS A 110 8.51 -9.82 -13.96
C LYS A 110 8.60 -9.55 -15.46
N ALA A 111 7.49 -9.67 -16.19
CA ALA A 111 7.44 -9.37 -17.62
C ALA A 111 7.78 -7.90 -17.90
N GLY A 112 7.30 -6.96 -17.08
CA GLY A 112 7.66 -5.54 -17.17
C GLY A 112 9.16 -5.30 -16.94
N ASN A 113 9.76 -5.97 -15.95
CA ASN A 113 11.19 -5.89 -15.69
C ASN A 113 12.02 -6.49 -16.84
N GLU A 114 11.57 -7.60 -17.43
CA GLU A 114 12.21 -8.15 -18.64
C GLU A 114 12.14 -7.19 -19.83
N ALA A 115 11.00 -6.53 -20.06
CA ALA A 115 10.86 -5.51 -21.09
C ALA A 115 11.77 -4.30 -20.83
N LEU A 116 11.85 -3.82 -19.59
CA LEU A 116 12.80 -2.76 -19.20
C LEU A 116 14.25 -3.20 -19.41
N LYS A 117 14.61 -4.43 -19.09
CA LYS A 117 15.95 -4.97 -19.36
C LYS A 117 16.27 -5.04 -20.85
N GLN A 118 15.29 -5.37 -21.69
CA GLN A 118 15.47 -5.35 -23.14
C GLN A 118 15.64 -3.91 -23.65
N MET A 119 14.83 -2.97 -23.16
CA MET A 119 14.96 -1.56 -23.50
C MET A 119 16.32 -0.99 -23.07
N ASN A 120 16.76 -1.30 -21.85
CA ASN A 120 18.08 -0.91 -21.34
C ASN A 120 19.26 -1.57 -22.08
N LYS A 121 19.04 -2.67 -22.80
CA LYS A 121 20.04 -3.27 -23.70
C LYS A 121 20.04 -2.64 -25.10
N LEU A 122 18.95 -2.00 -25.50
CA LEU A 122 18.86 -1.27 -26.76
C LEU A 122 19.52 0.10 -26.67
N PHE A 123 19.54 0.69 -25.47
CA PHE A 123 20.50 1.75 -25.16
C PHE A 123 21.88 1.09 -25.04
N ASP A 124 22.79 1.39 -25.96
CA ASP A 124 24.14 0.82 -25.95
C ASP A 124 24.81 1.18 -24.62
N LEU A 125 25.26 0.17 -23.87
CA LEU A 125 26.04 0.41 -22.64
C LEU A 125 27.27 1.27 -22.95
N ASP A 126 27.84 1.09 -24.15
CA ASP A 126 28.95 1.89 -24.66
C ASP A 126 28.58 3.38 -24.85
N GLU A 127 27.33 3.71 -25.19
CA GLU A 127 26.87 5.10 -25.35
C GLU A 127 26.64 5.75 -23.98
N ILE A 128 26.13 4.99 -23.00
CA ILE A 128 26.00 5.46 -21.62
C ILE A 128 27.38 5.64 -20.96
N ASP A 129 28.30 4.69 -21.16
CA ASP A 129 29.66 4.76 -20.62
C ASP A 129 30.42 5.95 -21.23
N LYS A 130 30.29 6.21 -22.54
CA LYS A 130 30.85 7.41 -23.18
C LYS A 130 30.27 8.70 -22.63
N ILE A 131 28.95 8.80 -22.46
CA ILE A 131 28.33 10.01 -21.90
C ILE A 131 28.81 10.24 -20.45
N MET A 132 28.98 9.18 -19.66
CA MET A 132 29.52 9.27 -18.31
C MET A 132 31.00 9.70 -18.29
N GLU A 133 31.81 9.16 -19.20
CA GLU A 133 33.21 9.58 -19.39
C GLU A 133 33.31 11.04 -19.83
N GLU A 134 32.58 11.45 -20.88
CA GLU A 134 32.55 12.84 -21.38
C GLU A 134 32.06 13.83 -20.30
N THR A 135 31.08 13.43 -19.49
CA THR A 135 30.60 14.28 -18.38
C THR A 135 31.65 14.40 -17.27
N LYS A 136 32.38 13.32 -16.97
CA LYS A 136 33.44 13.32 -15.97
C LYS A 136 34.63 14.16 -16.43
N GLU A 137 35.06 14.00 -17.68
CA GLU A 137 36.10 14.82 -18.30
C GLU A 137 35.71 16.29 -18.35
N GLY A 138 34.45 16.61 -18.70
CA GLY A 138 33.94 17.98 -18.68
C GLY A 138 33.91 18.59 -17.28
N ALA A 139 33.56 17.82 -16.26
CA ALA A 139 33.59 18.26 -14.86
C ALA A 139 35.03 18.48 -14.37
N GLU A 140 35.96 17.58 -14.70
CA GLU A 140 37.38 17.72 -14.38
C GLU A 140 38.01 18.92 -15.11
N PHE A 141 37.67 19.17 -16.37
CA PHE A 141 38.11 20.34 -17.11
C PHE A 141 37.54 21.64 -16.54
N GLN A 142 36.28 21.65 -16.11
CA GLN A 142 35.69 22.80 -15.41
C GLN A 142 36.39 23.06 -14.07
N GLU A 143 36.75 22.00 -13.33
CA GLU A 143 37.50 22.10 -12.08
C GLU A 143 38.94 22.60 -12.33
N GLU A 144 39.60 22.12 -13.37
CA GLU A 144 40.92 22.60 -13.80
C GLU A 144 40.88 24.08 -14.22
N ILE A 145 39.87 24.49 -14.99
CA ILE A 145 39.62 25.90 -15.30
C ILE A 145 39.41 26.70 -14.02
N SER A 146 38.59 26.21 -13.09
CA SER A 146 38.33 26.89 -11.82
C SER A 146 39.59 27.04 -10.99
N ASN A 147 40.44 26.02 -10.92
CA ASN A 147 41.70 26.03 -10.18
C ASN A 147 42.76 26.93 -10.85
N MET A 148 42.80 26.95 -12.20
CA MET A 148 43.69 27.82 -12.95
C MET A 148 43.28 29.30 -12.80
N LEU A 149 41.97 29.58 -12.85
CA LEU A 149 41.43 30.92 -12.61
C LEU A 149 41.68 31.35 -11.18
N SER A 150 41.37 30.53 -10.17
CA SER A 150 41.55 30.91 -8.75
C SER A 150 43.01 31.14 -8.36
N GLY A 151 43.97 30.53 -9.07
CA GLY A 151 45.40 30.74 -8.83
C GLY A 151 46.01 31.91 -9.60
N SER A 152 45.26 32.57 -10.49
CA SER A 152 45.76 33.59 -11.40
C SER A 152 45.39 35.03 -11.01
N PHE A 153 44.52 35.24 -10.02
CA PHE A 153 44.12 36.57 -9.56
C PHE A 153 44.93 36.97 -8.32
N THR A 154 45.28 38.25 -8.23
CA THR A 154 45.83 38.82 -6.98
C THR A 154 44.68 39.30 -6.07
N GLU A 155 44.91 39.45 -4.77
CA GLU A 155 43.88 39.93 -3.82
C GLU A 155 43.24 41.27 -4.28
N HIS A 156 43.99 42.11 -4.99
CA HIS A 156 43.47 43.36 -5.55
C HIS A 156 42.54 43.15 -6.76
N ASP A 157 42.84 42.16 -7.61
CA ASP A 157 41.98 41.81 -8.75
C ASP A 157 40.67 41.16 -8.28
N GLU A 158 40.72 40.39 -7.19
CA GLU A 158 39.53 39.79 -6.56
C GLU A 158 38.59 40.87 -6.00
N GLU A 159 39.12 41.90 -5.31
CA GLU A 159 38.33 43.04 -4.82
C GLU A 159 37.66 43.84 -5.95
N GLU A 160 38.35 44.03 -7.08
CA GLU A 160 37.79 44.73 -8.25
C GLU A 160 36.66 43.93 -8.91
N LEU A 161 36.83 42.61 -9.04
CA LEU A 161 35.82 41.69 -9.58
C LEU A 161 34.61 41.55 -8.65
N GLU A 162 34.81 41.51 -7.34
CA GLU A 162 33.71 41.53 -6.35
C GLU A 162 32.89 42.81 -6.45
N ALA A 163 33.55 43.97 -6.60
CA ALA A 163 32.88 45.25 -6.78
C ALA A 163 32.14 45.34 -8.13
N GLU A 164 32.65 44.71 -9.20
CA GLU A 164 31.94 44.60 -10.48
C GLU A 164 30.73 43.67 -10.38
N LEU A 165 30.85 42.54 -9.67
CA LEU A 165 29.76 41.60 -9.42
C LEU A 165 28.66 42.25 -8.56
N GLU A 166 29.00 43.06 -7.58
CA GLU A 166 28.04 43.84 -6.79
C GLU A 166 27.31 44.88 -7.66
N LYS A 167 28.00 45.52 -8.62
CA LYS A 167 27.34 46.42 -9.58
C LYS A 167 26.39 45.69 -10.53
N LEU A 168 26.75 44.50 -11.02
CA LEU A 168 25.87 43.72 -11.90
C LEU A 168 24.65 43.20 -11.15
N THR A 169 24.82 42.73 -9.92
CA THR A 169 23.70 42.26 -9.09
C THR A 169 22.76 43.40 -8.72
N THR A 170 23.28 44.59 -8.37
CA THR A 170 22.45 45.77 -8.12
C THR A 170 21.72 46.25 -9.38
N GLN A 171 22.36 46.22 -10.56
CA GLN A 171 21.71 46.51 -11.83
C GLN A 171 20.60 45.49 -12.16
N GLU A 172 20.83 44.20 -11.96
CA GLU A 172 19.82 43.16 -12.21
C GLU A 172 18.65 43.27 -11.21
N ILE A 173 18.92 43.66 -9.97
CA ILE A 173 17.90 43.97 -8.97
C ILE A 173 17.12 45.22 -9.39
N ASP A 174 17.78 46.30 -9.81
CA ASP A 174 17.13 47.51 -10.29
C ASP A 174 16.27 47.25 -11.53
N GLU A 175 16.74 46.46 -12.50
CA GLU A 175 15.94 46.04 -13.67
C GLU A 175 14.70 45.22 -13.27
N LYS A 176 14.84 44.32 -12.29
CA LYS A 176 13.70 43.58 -11.72
C LYS A 176 12.76 44.49 -10.93
N LEU A 177 13.26 45.57 -10.31
CA LEU A 177 12.48 46.57 -9.57
C LEU A 177 11.77 47.58 -10.50
N VAL A 178 12.30 47.87 -11.69
CA VAL A 178 11.67 48.76 -12.71
C VAL A 178 10.37 48.16 -13.25
N GLY A 179 10.16 46.84 -13.10
CA GLY A 179 8.92 46.13 -13.44
C GLY A 179 7.85 46.07 -12.34
N LEU A 180 8.13 46.61 -11.14
CA LEU A 180 7.17 46.61 -10.03
C LEU A 180 6.55 48.02 -9.87
N PRO A 181 5.21 48.16 -9.86
CA PRO A 181 4.58 49.45 -9.65
C PRO A 181 4.91 49.98 -8.25
N LYS A 182 5.28 51.26 -8.16
CA LYS A 182 5.50 51.97 -6.90
C LYS A 182 4.23 51.84 -6.05
N VAL A 183 4.32 51.13 -4.93
CA VAL A 183 3.20 50.92 -4.01
C VAL A 183 2.63 52.30 -3.63
N PRO A 184 1.33 52.55 -3.82
CA PRO A 184 0.73 53.80 -3.39
C PRO A 184 0.83 53.94 -1.86
N GLU A 185 1.36 55.08 -1.39
CA GLU A 185 1.08 55.59 -0.06
C GLU A 185 -0.40 56.02 -0.02
N SER A 186 -1.30 55.05 0.12
CA SER A 186 -2.69 55.32 0.46
C SER A 186 -2.97 54.70 1.81
N ASP A 187 -3.35 55.54 2.76
CA ASP A 187 -3.87 55.17 4.08
C ASP A 187 -4.85 54.00 3.97
N LEU A 188 -4.37 52.81 4.29
CA LEU A 188 -5.22 51.64 4.52
C LEU A 188 -5.30 51.45 6.02
N THR A 189 -6.41 51.92 6.57
CA THR A 189 -6.90 51.62 7.91
C THR A 189 -6.76 50.12 8.18
N VAL A 190 -5.86 49.79 9.11
CA VAL A 190 -5.59 48.42 9.54
C VAL A 190 -6.76 47.96 10.41
N GLU A 191 -7.72 47.22 9.84
CA GLU A 191 -8.54 46.33 10.66
C GLU A 191 -7.72 45.06 10.95
N GLU A 192 -7.31 44.95 12.22
CA GLU A 192 -6.56 43.83 12.77
C GLU A 192 -7.33 42.51 12.63
N THR A 193 -6.91 41.65 11.70
CA THR A 193 -7.36 40.25 11.66
C THR A 193 -6.21 39.29 11.95
N GLY A 194 -6.18 38.82 13.20
CA GLY A 194 -5.93 37.42 13.57
C GLY A 194 -4.49 36.87 13.57
N ALA A 195 -3.59 37.31 12.68
CA ALA A 195 -2.33 36.61 12.46
C ALA A 195 -1.17 36.98 13.41
N GLU A 196 -1.25 38.12 14.11
CA GLU A 196 -0.19 38.57 15.04
C GLU A 196 -0.33 38.05 16.48
N ARG A 197 -1.47 37.44 16.84
CA ARG A 197 -1.67 36.86 18.18
C ARG A 197 -0.91 35.55 18.42
N GLU A 198 -0.48 34.84 17.37
CA GLU A 198 0.30 33.61 17.54
C GLU A 198 1.81 33.86 17.64
N LYS A 199 2.37 34.77 16.84
CA LYS A 199 3.81 35.08 16.88
C LYS A 199 4.24 35.77 18.19
N SER A 200 3.34 36.54 18.81
CA SER A 200 3.58 37.18 20.11
C SER A 200 3.56 36.20 21.30
N LYS A 201 2.72 35.16 21.26
CA LYS A 201 2.70 34.10 22.30
C LYS A 201 3.95 33.21 22.28
N ILE A 202 4.49 32.93 21.09
CA ILE A 202 5.70 32.10 20.94
C ILE A 202 6.97 32.87 21.40
N LYS A 203 7.04 34.19 21.19
CA LYS A 203 8.16 35.01 21.69
C LYS A 203 8.12 35.23 23.21
N ASN A 204 6.93 35.34 23.82
CA ASN A 204 6.82 35.53 25.27
C ASN A 204 7.11 34.25 26.07
N SER A 205 6.67 33.08 25.60
CA SER A 205 7.00 31.80 26.26
C SER A 205 8.50 31.47 26.23
N ARG A 206 9.20 31.87 25.17
CA ARG A 206 10.67 31.70 25.07
C ARG A 206 11.45 32.62 26.02
N LYS A 207 10.93 33.83 26.29
CA LYS A 207 11.53 34.77 27.24
C LYS A 207 11.31 34.36 28.70
N GLU A 208 10.13 33.84 29.04
CA GLU A 208 9.88 33.30 30.40
C GLU A 208 10.74 32.07 30.71
N ALA A 209 10.89 31.13 29.76
CA ALA A 209 11.76 29.97 29.95
C ALA A 209 13.24 30.37 30.17
N SER A 210 13.72 31.42 29.52
CA SER A 210 15.10 31.92 29.71
C SER A 210 15.31 32.63 31.06
N LYS A 211 14.25 33.18 31.66
CA LYS A 211 14.33 33.91 32.94
C LYS A 211 14.27 32.98 34.16
N VAL A 212 13.65 31.80 34.03
CA VAL A 212 13.57 30.78 35.08
C VAL A 212 14.85 29.95 35.18
N LEU A 213 15.63 29.84 34.10
CA LEU A 213 16.94 29.16 34.11
C LEU A 213 18.11 30.03 34.59
N ALA A 214 17.87 31.34 34.78
CA ALA A 214 18.88 32.32 35.19
C ALA A 214 18.62 32.91 36.60
N SER A 215 17.66 32.35 37.35
CA SER A 215 17.49 32.55 38.81
C SER A 215 17.79 31.25 39.53
#